data_AF-A0A9E1IG20-F1
#
_entry.id   AF-A0A9E1IG20-F1
#
_cell.length_a   1.000
_cell.length_b   1.000
_cell.length_c   1.000
_cell.angle_alpha   90.00
_cell.angle_beta   90.00
_cell.angle_gamma   90.00
#
_symmetry.space_group_name_H-M   'P 1'
#
loop_
_entity.id
_entity.type
_entity.pdbx_description
1 polymer ?
#
loop_
_entity_poly.entity_id
_entity_poly.type
_entity_poly.pdbx_seq_one_letter_code
_entity_poly.pdbx_strand_id
1 'polypeptide(L)'
;LAVWLIPEGLERFSRALVARHADGKLIFVRLEFPLGPEMEVLAAWQDGRESLDDIEGVTPALEVAFLWLTWRRLLLEERRKEVEDRRLALEAQRWVEERRSRYQAALAEQAARRRAARRDFATAARGALAISGAELLDYRSSARGDEMVVQFRLRRQRFECVVEKHTLRVVDAGICLTDHHSGERGDDRFTLESLPPVIIEAIETGQLHIYRYVED
;
A
#
# COMPACT_ATOMS: atom_id res chain seq x y z
N LEU A 1 31.85 -28.96 -29.85
CA LEU A 1 32.60 -30.01 -29.11
C LEU A 1 32.40 -29.77 -27.62
N ALA A 2 32.02 -30.79 -26.86
CA ALA A 2 31.87 -30.69 -25.40
C ALA A 2 32.83 -31.68 -24.73
N VAL A 3 33.45 -31.27 -23.63
CA VAL A 3 34.34 -32.12 -22.81
C VAL A 3 33.51 -32.76 -21.70
N TRP A 4 33.69 -34.05 -21.50
CA TRP A 4 32.94 -34.87 -20.55
C TRP A 4 33.81 -35.23 -19.34
N LEU A 5 33.14 -35.60 -18.24
CA LEU A 5 33.76 -36.00 -16.97
C LEU A 5 34.65 -34.92 -16.34
N ILE A 6 34.23 -33.66 -16.46
CA ILE A 6 34.91 -32.53 -15.82
C ILE A 6 34.62 -32.59 -14.31
N PRO A 7 35.63 -32.71 -13.44
CA PRO A 7 35.46 -32.61 -11.99
C PRO A 7 34.81 -31.29 -11.56
N GLU A 8 34.06 -31.34 -10.47
CA GLU A 8 33.57 -30.12 -9.83
C GLU A 8 34.71 -29.37 -9.14
N GLY A 9 34.61 -28.04 -9.05
CA GLY A 9 35.58 -27.21 -8.34
C GLY A 9 36.88 -26.90 -9.08
N LEU A 10 36.99 -27.23 -10.37
CA LEU A 10 38.14 -26.79 -11.16
C LEU A 10 38.17 -25.26 -11.31
N GLU A 11 39.40 -24.74 -11.32
CA GLU A 11 39.65 -23.32 -11.52
C GLU A 11 39.29 -22.89 -12.94
N ARG A 12 38.73 -21.69 -13.07
CA ARG A 12 38.36 -21.11 -14.36
C ARG A 12 39.63 -20.72 -15.13
N PHE A 13 39.52 -20.66 -16.46
CA PHE A 13 40.61 -20.21 -17.34
C PHE A 13 41.88 -21.07 -17.32
N SER A 14 41.85 -22.21 -16.63
CA SER A 14 42.96 -23.16 -16.56
C SER A 14 43.05 -24.02 -17.81
N ARG A 15 44.28 -24.41 -18.17
CA ARG A 15 44.53 -25.38 -19.24
C ARG A 15 44.12 -26.78 -18.78
N ALA A 16 43.47 -27.52 -19.67
CA ALA A 16 43.09 -28.90 -19.43
C ALA A 16 43.61 -29.79 -20.55
N LEU A 17 44.25 -30.89 -20.17
CA LEU A 17 44.54 -31.98 -21.08
C LEU A 17 43.26 -32.79 -21.28
N VAL A 18 42.85 -32.93 -22.54
CA VAL A 18 41.67 -33.72 -22.92
C VAL A 18 42.09 -34.84 -23.86
N ALA A 19 41.55 -36.04 -23.64
CA ALA A 19 41.76 -37.19 -24.52
C ALA A 19 40.51 -37.45 -25.36
N ARG A 20 40.70 -37.92 -26.58
CA ARG A 20 39.60 -38.39 -27.43
C ARG A 20 39.30 -39.86 -27.08
N HIS A 21 38.07 -40.13 -26.66
CA HIS A 21 37.56 -41.47 -26.45
C HIS A 21 37.29 -42.18 -27.78
N ALA A 22 37.23 -43.51 -27.77
CA ALA A 22 36.90 -44.32 -28.95
C ALA A 22 35.58 -43.90 -29.62
N ASP A 23 34.60 -43.46 -28.82
CA ASP A 23 33.29 -42.99 -29.30
C ASP A 23 33.32 -41.54 -29.82
N GLY A 24 34.50 -40.95 -30.01
CA GLY A 24 34.69 -39.59 -30.52
C GLY A 24 34.48 -38.46 -29.51
N LYS A 25 34.03 -38.77 -28.29
CA LYS A 25 33.87 -37.81 -27.18
C LYS A 25 35.22 -37.31 -26.67
N LEU A 26 35.27 -36.08 -26.16
CA LEU A 26 36.43 -35.57 -25.42
C LEU A 26 36.23 -35.80 -23.94
N ILE A 27 37.23 -36.37 -23.27
CA ILE A 27 37.22 -36.66 -21.84
C ILE A 27 38.31 -35.83 -21.16
N PHE A 28 37.97 -35.22 -20.03
CA PHE A 28 38.96 -34.55 -19.17
C PHE A 28 39.96 -35.56 -18.59
N VAL A 29 41.25 -35.28 -18.72
CA VAL A 29 42.32 -36.12 -18.16
C VAL A 29 42.91 -35.49 -16.92
N ARG A 30 43.39 -34.24 -17.03
CA ARG A 30 43.98 -33.48 -15.92
C ARG A 30 44.06 -31.99 -16.25
N LEU A 31 44.26 -31.18 -15.22
CA LEU A 31 44.72 -29.81 -15.40
C LEU A 31 46.20 -29.80 -15.75
N GLU A 32 46.57 -28.84 -16.59
CA GLU A 32 47.97 -28.52 -16.85
C GLU A 32 48.35 -27.23 -16.13
N PHE A 33 49.64 -27.08 -15.85
CA PHE A 33 50.16 -25.89 -15.20
C PHE A 33 49.89 -24.66 -16.09
N PRO A 34 49.47 -23.52 -15.52
CA PRO A 34 49.37 -22.27 -16.28
C PRO A 34 50.76 -21.89 -16.80
N LEU A 35 50.86 -21.58 -18.09
CA LEU A 35 52.13 -21.29 -18.76
C LEU A 35 52.13 -19.92 -19.45
N GLY A 36 51.13 -19.08 -19.17
CA GLY A 36 50.99 -17.75 -19.75
C GLY A 36 49.96 -16.90 -19.00
N PRO A 37 49.11 -16.14 -19.72
CA PRO A 37 48.27 -15.09 -19.12
C PRO A 37 47.07 -15.65 -18.35
N GLU A 38 46.93 -16.97 -18.17
CA GLU A 38 45.74 -17.57 -17.56
C GLU A 38 45.48 -17.04 -16.14
N MET A 39 46.55 -16.83 -15.35
CA MET A 39 46.44 -16.28 -14.00
C MET A 39 45.99 -14.81 -14.00
N GLU A 40 46.49 -14.02 -14.95
CA GLU A 40 46.12 -12.60 -15.08
C GLU A 40 44.67 -12.45 -15.57
N VAL A 41 44.23 -13.31 -16.48
CA VAL A 41 42.82 -13.36 -16.94
C VAL A 41 41.89 -13.78 -15.80
N LEU A 42 42.30 -14.76 -14.98
CA LEU A 42 41.54 -15.16 -13.80
C LEU A 42 41.42 -13.99 -12.81
N ALA A 43 42.53 -13.31 -12.51
CA ALA A 43 42.54 -12.13 -11.65
C ALA A 43 41.63 -11.03 -12.21
N ALA A 44 41.72 -10.71 -13.50
CA ALA A 44 40.86 -9.74 -14.17
C ALA A 44 39.37 -10.07 -14.04
N TRP A 45 39.00 -11.35 -14.14
CA TRP A 45 37.62 -11.80 -13.97
C TRP A 45 37.14 -11.67 -12.52
N GLN A 46 38.00 -12.01 -11.56
CA GLN A 46 37.73 -11.87 -10.12
C GLN A 46 37.57 -10.40 -9.71
N ASP A 47 38.42 -9.52 -10.24
CA ASP A 47 38.33 -8.06 -10.11
C ASP A 47 37.11 -7.47 -10.83
N GLY A 48 36.46 -8.28 -11.65
CA GLY A 48 35.25 -7.93 -12.38
C GLY A 48 35.46 -6.95 -13.53
N ARG A 49 36.66 -6.95 -14.10
CA ARG A 49 36.97 -6.19 -15.31
C ARG A 49 36.10 -6.62 -16.50
N GLU A 50 35.92 -5.69 -17.44
CA GLU A 50 35.12 -5.91 -18.65
C GLU A 50 35.96 -6.27 -19.89
N SER A 51 37.27 -5.99 -19.87
CA SER A 51 38.20 -6.32 -20.96
C SER A 51 39.53 -6.88 -20.45
N LEU A 52 40.34 -7.38 -21.40
CA LEU A 52 41.67 -7.97 -21.18
C LEU A 52 42.76 -7.24 -22.00
N ASP A 53 42.49 -6.03 -22.48
CA ASP A 53 43.34 -5.32 -23.46
C ASP A 53 44.76 -5.04 -22.94
N ASP A 54 44.94 -5.03 -21.62
CA ASP A 54 46.20 -4.77 -20.93
C ASP A 54 47.02 -6.04 -20.62
N ILE A 55 46.50 -7.23 -20.96
CA ILE A 55 47.15 -8.51 -20.70
C ILE A 55 47.74 -9.05 -22.01
N GLU A 56 49.07 -9.13 -22.07
CA GLU A 56 49.76 -9.62 -23.25
C GLU A 56 49.68 -11.15 -23.40
N GLY A 57 49.63 -11.63 -24.65
CA GLY A 57 49.69 -13.06 -24.96
C GLY A 57 48.39 -13.83 -24.73
N VAL A 58 47.27 -13.13 -24.47
CA VAL A 58 45.94 -13.76 -24.35
C VAL A 58 45.58 -14.44 -25.67
N THR A 59 45.32 -15.75 -25.60
CA THR A 59 44.87 -16.48 -26.80
C THR A 59 43.41 -16.13 -27.10
N PRO A 60 42.98 -16.12 -28.38
CA PRO A 60 41.59 -15.84 -28.73
C PRO A 60 40.57 -16.77 -28.03
N ALA A 61 40.95 -18.02 -27.76
CA ALA A 61 40.09 -18.96 -27.03
C ALA A 61 39.88 -18.54 -25.57
N LEU A 62 40.92 -18.01 -24.94
CA LEU A 62 40.89 -17.53 -23.56
C LEU A 62 40.07 -16.24 -23.44
N GLU A 63 40.26 -15.31 -24.39
CA GLU A 63 39.49 -14.07 -24.48
C GLU A 63 37.99 -14.33 -24.66
N VAL A 64 37.61 -15.21 -25.59
CA VAL A 64 36.20 -15.59 -25.79
C VAL A 64 35.61 -16.22 -24.53
N ALA A 65 36.36 -17.07 -23.82
CA ALA A 65 35.90 -17.65 -22.56
C ALA A 65 35.67 -16.58 -21.48
N PHE A 66 36.55 -15.58 -21.40
CA PHE A 66 36.43 -14.47 -20.47
C PHE A 66 35.18 -13.64 -20.77
N LEU A 67 35.04 -13.16 -22.01
CA LEU A 67 33.90 -12.35 -22.45
C LEU A 67 32.57 -13.08 -22.22
N TRP A 68 32.52 -14.38 -22.52
CA TRP A 68 31.32 -15.19 -22.28
C TRP A 68 30.94 -15.26 -20.80
N LEU A 69 31.91 -15.45 -19.91
CA LEU A 69 31.65 -15.53 -18.48
C LEU A 69 31.29 -14.19 -17.87
N THR A 70 31.91 -13.11 -18.33
CA THR A 70 31.57 -11.73 -17.93
C THR A 70 30.15 -11.38 -18.39
N TRP A 71 29.80 -11.67 -19.65
CA TRP A 71 28.44 -11.47 -20.16
C TRP A 71 27.41 -12.30 -19.38
N ARG A 72 27.71 -13.55 -19.08
CA ARG A 72 26.84 -14.41 -18.26
C ARG A 72 26.61 -13.87 -16.86
N ARG A 73 27.63 -13.25 -16.24
CA ARG A 73 27.49 -12.60 -14.92
C ARG A 73 26.50 -11.43 -15.01
N LEU A 74 26.70 -10.54 -15.98
CA LEU A 74 25.83 -9.38 -16.21
C LEU A 74 24.37 -9.79 -16.42
N LEU A 75 24.12 -10.78 -17.29
CA LEU A 75 22.78 -11.32 -17.52
C LEU A 75 22.11 -11.87 -16.26
N LEU A 76 22.87 -12.52 -15.38
CA LEU A 76 22.34 -13.05 -14.13
C LEU A 76 22.00 -11.93 -13.14
N GLU A 77 22.80 -10.87 -13.11
CA GLU A 77 22.55 -9.69 -12.28
C GLU A 77 21.32 -8.91 -12.76
N GLU A 78 21.16 -8.72 -14.07
CA GLU A 78 19.95 -8.11 -14.66
C GLU A 78 18.70 -8.91 -14.30
N ARG A 79 18.72 -10.24 -14.49
CA ARG A 79 17.59 -11.10 -14.10
C ARG A 79 17.25 -11.01 -12.63
N ARG A 80 18.26 -10.88 -11.76
CA ARG A 80 18.04 -10.70 -10.31
C ARG A 80 17.34 -9.37 -10.03
N LYS A 81 17.76 -8.29 -10.68
CA LYS A 81 17.11 -6.97 -10.57
C LYS A 81 15.67 -7.02 -11.06
N GLU A 82 15.40 -7.61 -12.23
CA GLU A 82 14.05 -7.73 -12.78
C GLU A 82 13.09 -8.50 -11.86
N VAL A 83 13.57 -9.56 -11.21
CA VAL A 83 12.76 -10.34 -10.25
C VAL A 83 12.44 -9.52 -9.01
N GLU A 84 13.41 -8.77 -8.49
CA GLU A 84 13.22 -7.89 -7.33
C GLU A 84 12.24 -6.75 -7.66
N ASP A 85 12.43 -6.08 -8.80
CA ASP A 85 11.54 -5.02 -9.28
C ASP A 85 10.10 -5.52 -9.45
N ARG A 86 9.94 -6.73 -9.98
CA ARG A 86 8.62 -7.36 -10.11
C ARG A 86 8.00 -7.67 -8.75
N ARG A 87 8.80 -8.09 -7.76
CA ARG A 87 8.31 -8.32 -6.39
C ARG A 87 7.79 -7.03 -5.76
N LEU A 88 8.58 -5.97 -5.83
CA LEU A 88 8.21 -4.65 -5.31
C LEU A 88 6.96 -4.09 -6.00
N ALA A 89 6.84 -4.27 -7.33
CA ALA A 89 5.66 -3.83 -8.08
C ALA A 89 4.37 -4.57 -7.65
N LEU A 90 4.44 -5.88 -7.42
CA LEU A 90 3.30 -6.67 -6.95
C LEU A 90 2.87 -6.28 -5.54
N GLU A 91 3.81 -6.00 -4.65
CA GLU A 91 3.52 -5.52 -3.30
C GLU A 91 2.85 -4.14 -3.31
N ALA A 92 3.34 -3.23 -4.16
CA ALA A 92 2.73 -1.91 -4.35
C ALA A 92 1.29 -2.01 -4.88
N GLN A 93 1.03 -2.92 -5.84
CA GLN A 93 -0.31 -3.14 -6.36
C GLN A 93 -1.28 -3.63 -5.27
N ARG A 94 -0.85 -4.58 -4.43
CA ARG A 94 -1.67 -5.06 -3.30
C ARG A 94 -2.01 -3.93 -2.33
N TRP A 95 -1.04 -3.08 -2.01
CA TRP A 95 -1.28 -1.94 -1.12
C TRP A 95 -2.31 -0.95 -1.69
N VAL A 96 -2.22 -0.65 -2.99
CA VAL A 96 -3.19 0.21 -3.68
C VAL A 96 -4.59 -0.43 -3.71
N GLU A 97 -4.67 -1.73 -4.00
CA GLU A 97 -5.93 -2.47 -4.04
C GLU A 97 -6.59 -2.56 -2.67
N GLU A 98 -5.82 -2.84 -1.61
CA GLU A 98 -6.32 -2.84 -0.23
C GLU A 98 -6.85 -1.46 0.18
N ARG A 99 -6.15 -0.38 -0.17
CA ARG A 99 -6.65 0.98 0.08
C ARG A 99 -7.95 1.24 -0.67
N ARG A 100 -8.02 0.87 -1.95
CA ARG A 100 -9.22 1.04 -2.77
C ARG A 100 -10.39 0.25 -2.21
N SER A 101 -10.16 -1.00 -1.79
CA SER A 101 -11.16 -1.86 -1.16
C SER A 101 -11.69 -1.25 0.15
N ARG A 102 -10.80 -0.75 1.02
CA ARG A 102 -11.22 -0.05 2.26
C ARG A 102 -12.06 1.18 1.97
N TYR A 103 -11.67 2.01 1.00
CA TYR A 103 -12.47 3.17 0.61
C TYR A 103 -13.84 2.77 0.05
N GLN A 104 -13.90 1.75 -0.80
CA GLN A 104 -15.16 1.26 -1.34
C GLN A 104 -16.07 0.64 -0.28
N ALA A 105 -15.50 -0.11 0.67
CA ALA A 105 -16.24 -0.67 1.80
C ALA A 105 -16.86 0.43 2.68
N ALA A 106 -16.10 1.47 3.01
CA ALA A 106 -16.60 2.61 3.78
C ALA A 106 -17.74 3.35 3.04
N LEU A 107 -17.60 3.57 1.73
CA LEU A 107 -18.66 4.19 0.92
C LEU A 107 -19.91 3.30 0.80
N ALA A 108 -19.74 1.99 0.64
CA ALA A 108 -20.84 1.04 0.58
C ALA A 108 -21.60 0.98 1.91
N GLU A 109 -20.89 1.03 3.03
CA GLU A 109 -21.47 1.07 4.37
C GLU A 109 -22.32 2.33 4.56
N GLN A 110 -21.79 3.51 4.20
CA GLN A 110 -22.56 4.77 4.24
C GLN A 110 -23.80 4.72 3.34
N ALA A 111 -23.68 4.17 2.12
CA ALA A 111 -24.80 4.04 1.19
C ALA A 111 -25.88 3.07 1.70
N ALA A 112 -25.49 1.95 2.33
CA ALA A 112 -26.41 0.99 2.93
C ALA A 112 -27.20 1.61 4.09
N ARG A 113 -26.54 2.41 4.95
CA ARG A 113 -27.18 3.14 6.04
C ARG A 113 -28.19 4.18 5.54
N ARG A 114 -27.84 4.95 4.49
CA ARG A 114 -28.78 5.90 3.85
C ARG A 114 -30.02 5.19 3.27
N ARG A 115 -29.87 3.97 2.74
CA ARG A 115 -31.02 3.17 2.29
C ARG A 115 -31.88 2.67 3.45
N ALA A 116 -31.28 2.32 4.59
CA ALA A 116 -32.01 1.93 5.79
C ALA A 116 -32.81 3.11 6.38
N ALA A 117 -32.25 4.33 6.39
CA ALA A 117 -32.92 5.55 6.84
C ALA A 117 -34.22 5.86 6.06
N ARG A 118 -34.27 5.50 4.77
CA ARG A 118 -35.49 5.66 3.96
C ARG A 118 -36.65 4.73 4.38
N ARG A 119 -36.37 3.63 5.09
CA ARG A 119 -37.37 2.65 5.53
C ARG A 119 -37.76 2.81 7.00
N ASP A 120 -36.80 3.12 7.86
CA ASP A 120 -37.03 3.30 9.29
C ASP A 120 -36.06 4.35 9.87
N PHE A 121 -36.58 5.56 10.05
CA PHE A 121 -35.82 6.70 10.59
C PHE A 121 -35.32 6.42 12.01
N ALA A 122 -36.13 5.78 12.87
CA ALA A 122 -35.77 5.54 14.27
C ALA A 122 -34.58 4.57 14.40
N THR A 123 -34.54 3.54 13.54
CA THR A 123 -33.42 2.60 13.49
C THR A 123 -32.16 3.23 12.92
N ALA A 124 -32.28 4.07 11.88
CA ALA A 124 -31.14 4.77 11.32
C ALA A 124 -30.57 5.85 12.26
N ALA A 125 -31.43 6.61 12.95
CA ALA A 125 -31.02 7.61 13.93
C ALA A 125 -30.32 6.95 15.15
N ARG A 126 -30.85 5.82 15.65
CA ARG A 126 -30.18 5.05 16.70
C ARG A 126 -28.81 4.55 16.26
N GLY A 127 -28.69 3.99 15.05
CA GLY A 127 -27.42 3.51 14.53
C GLY A 127 -26.39 4.62 14.36
N ALA A 128 -26.81 5.78 13.86
CA ALA A 128 -25.96 6.94 13.68
C ALA A 128 -25.41 7.50 15.01
N LEU A 129 -26.28 7.63 16.02
CA LEU A 129 -25.91 8.13 17.34
C LEU A 129 -25.03 7.15 18.13
N ALA A 130 -25.27 5.84 17.96
CA ALA A 130 -24.52 4.80 18.68
C ALA A 130 -23.03 4.77 18.35
N ILE A 131 -22.63 5.11 17.12
CA ILE A 131 -21.21 5.22 16.69
C ILE A 131 -20.44 6.17 17.60
N SER A 132 -21.11 7.24 18.01
CA SER A 132 -20.52 8.34 18.77
C SER A 132 -20.90 8.29 20.26
N GLY A 133 -21.45 7.15 20.72
CA GLY A 133 -21.82 6.93 22.11
C GLY A 133 -23.04 7.74 22.59
N ALA A 134 -23.86 8.25 21.67
CA ALA A 134 -25.09 8.95 21.97
C ALA A 134 -26.30 8.00 21.96
N GLU A 135 -27.29 8.28 22.81
CA GLU A 135 -28.52 7.50 22.95
C GLU A 135 -29.71 8.30 22.42
N LEU A 136 -30.48 7.73 21.48
CA LEU A 136 -31.72 8.37 21.01
C LEU A 136 -32.77 8.36 22.13
N LEU A 137 -33.36 9.53 22.42
CA LEU A 137 -34.42 9.67 23.42
C LEU A 137 -35.80 9.72 22.76
N ASP A 138 -35.98 10.63 21.82
CA ASP A 138 -37.25 10.87 21.15
C ASP A 138 -37.02 11.48 19.76
N TYR A 139 -38.02 11.41 18.88
CA TYR A 139 -38.01 12.09 17.59
C TYR A 139 -39.42 12.52 17.17
N ARG A 140 -39.53 13.70 16.56
CA ARG A 140 -40.78 14.22 16.01
C ARG A 140 -40.55 14.82 14.62
N SER A 141 -41.60 14.87 13.80
CA SER A 141 -41.52 15.63 12.54
C SER A 141 -41.50 17.13 12.82
N SER A 142 -40.68 17.86 12.06
CA SER A 142 -40.66 19.33 12.07
C SER A 142 -41.91 19.89 11.38
N ALA A 143 -42.17 21.19 11.53
CA ALA A 143 -43.16 21.92 10.75
C ALA A 143 -42.90 21.83 9.23
N ARG A 144 -41.64 21.59 8.84
CA ARG A 144 -41.24 21.23 7.47
C ARG A 144 -41.24 19.72 7.30
N GLY A 145 -42.02 19.22 6.35
CA GLY A 145 -42.33 17.79 6.21
C GLY A 145 -41.16 16.86 5.83
N ASP A 146 -40.02 17.43 5.43
CA ASP A 146 -38.77 16.75 5.09
C ASP A 146 -37.72 16.78 6.22
N GLU A 147 -38.04 17.43 7.34
CA GLU A 147 -37.17 17.57 8.50
C GLU A 147 -37.71 16.77 9.70
N MET A 148 -36.78 16.25 10.50
CA MET A 148 -37.06 15.51 11.73
C MET A 148 -36.28 16.13 12.88
N VAL A 149 -36.98 16.44 13.97
CA VAL A 149 -36.37 16.85 15.22
C VAL A 149 -35.97 15.61 16.01
N VAL A 150 -34.72 15.52 16.41
CA VAL A 150 -34.11 14.37 17.08
C VAL A 150 -33.60 14.82 18.46
N GLN A 151 -34.14 14.20 19.50
CA GLN A 151 -33.67 14.36 20.87
C GLN A 151 -32.76 13.20 21.25
N PHE A 152 -31.56 13.49 21.74
CA PHE A 152 -30.60 12.46 22.12
C PHE A 152 -29.86 12.83 23.40
N ARG A 153 -29.28 11.82 24.06
CA ARG A 153 -28.46 11.96 25.25
C ARG A 153 -27.00 11.71 24.91
N LEU A 154 -26.14 12.60 25.36
CA LEU A 154 -24.69 12.46 25.26
C LEU A 154 -24.06 12.93 26.58
N ARG A 155 -23.16 12.13 27.15
CA ARG A 155 -22.49 12.42 28.45
C ARG A 155 -23.45 12.91 29.55
N ARG A 156 -24.63 12.28 29.66
CA ARG A 156 -25.72 12.58 30.64
C ARG A 156 -26.47 13.90 30.41
N GLN A 157 -26.15 14.65 29.35
CA GLN A 157 -26.89 15.84 28.91
C GLN A 157 -27.84 15.50 27.77
N ARG A 158 -28.92 16.28 27.63
CA ARG A 158 -29.91 16.12 26.55
C ARG A 158 -29.69 17.19 25.50
N PHE A 159 -29.69 16.80 24.25
CA PHE A 159 -29.52 17.67 23.09
C PHE A 159 -30.69 17.45 22.13
N GLU A 160 -31.05 18.50 21.39
CA GLU A 160 -32.05 18.47 20.33
C GLU A 160 -31.41 19.04 19.06
N CYS A 161 -31.61 18.38 17.93
CA CYS A 161 -31.16 18.86 16.62
C CYS A 161 -32.23 18.54 15.57
N VAL A 162 -32.21 19.27 14.46
CA VAL A 162 -33.07 19.05 13.28
C VAL A 162 -32.23 18.45 12.17
N VAL A 163 -32.71 17.34 11.61
CA VAL A 163 -32.04 16.62 10.52
C VAL A 163 -32.96 16.39 9.34
N GLU A 164 -32.40 16.30 8.15
CA GLU A 164 -33.13 15.89 6.95
C GLU A 164 -33.51 14.40 7.05
N LYS A 165 -34.79 14.09 6.84
CA LYS A 165 -35.41 12.77 7.08
C LYS A 165 -34.74 11.61 6.34
N HIS A 166 -34.17 11.85 5.17
CA HIS A 166 -33.67 10.79 4.28
C HIS A 166 -32.16 10.64 4.26
N THR A 167 -31.42 11.65 4.72
CA THR A 167 -29.96 11.70 4.66
C THR A 167 -29.32 11.78 6.04
N LEU A 168 -30.10 12.11 7.08
CA LEU A 168 -29.65 12.43 8.43
C LEU A 168 -28.62 13.58 8.47
N ARG A 169 -28.61 14.43 7.43
CA ARG A 169 -27.82 15.66 7.41
C ARG A 169 -28.42 16.64 8.42
N VAL A 170 -27.57 17.26 9.23
CA VAL A 170 -28.02 18.28 10.18
C VAL A 170 -28.43 19.52 9.40
N VAL A 171 -29.64 19.98 9.66
CA VAL A 171 -30.21 21.23 9.12
C VAL A 171 -30.06 22.33 10.16
N ASP A 172 -30.31 22.00 11.43
CA ASP A 172 -30.06 22.85 12.58
C ASP A 172 -29.49 21.99 13.72
N ALA A 173 -28.32 22.34 14.22
CA ALA A 173 -27.68 21.59 15.28
C ALA A 173 -28.29 21.86 16.67
N GLY A 174 -29.10 22.92 16.84
CA GLY A 174 -29.60 23.38 18.14
C GLY A 174 -28.50 23.90 19.08
N ILE A 175 -27.28 23.98 18.58
CA ILE A 175 -26.06 24.41 19.27
C ILE A 175 -25.28 25.27 18.29
N CYS A 176 -24.65 26.35 18.75
CA CYS A 176 -23.81 27.17 17.90
C CYS A 176 -22.39 26.63 17.97
N LEU A 177 -21.99 25.91 16.92
CA LEU A 177 -20.62 25.53 16.66
C LEU A 177 -19.96 26.69 15.91
N THR A 178 -19.52 27.71 16.64
CA THR A 178 -18.93 28.90 16.03
C THR A 178 -17.45 28.66 15.80
N ASP A 179 -17.01 28.68 14.54
CA ASP A 179 -15.57 28.79 14.23
C ASP A 179 -15.12 30.23 14.52
N HIS A 180 -14.28 30.41 15.54
CA HIS A 180 -13.78 31.72 15.97
C HIS A 180 -12.88 32.42 14.92
N HIS A 181 -12.40 31.70 13.90
CA HIS A 181 -11.56 32.27 12.84
C HIS A 181 -12.36 32.79 11.63
N SER A 182 -13.50 32.18 11.31
CA SER A 182 -14.28 32.49 10.10
C SER A 182 -15.65 33.10 10.39
N GLY A 183 -16.20 32.93 11.60
CA GLY A 183 -17.53 33.43 11.97
C GLY A 183 -18.69 32.73 11.26
N GLU A 184 -18.44 31.67 10.49
CA GLU A 184 -19.48 30.89 9.79
C GLU A 184 -20.11 29.86 10.73
N ARG A 185 -21.46 29.77 10.71
CA ARG A 185 -22.20 28.64 11.29
C ARG A 185 -22.04 27.43 10.37
N GLY A 186 -21.30 26.43 10.80
CA GLY A 186 -21.01 25.22 10.00
C GLY A 186 -22.06 24.12 10.09
N ASP A 187 -23.27 24.40 10.60
CA ASP A 187 -24.28 23.40 10.97
C ASP A 187 -24.66 22.46 9.82
N ASP A 188 -24.61 22.96 8.58
CA ASP A 188 -24.94 22.22 7.35
C ASP A 188 -23.85 21.24 6.90
N ARG A 189 -22.65 21.27 7.50
CA ARG A 189 -21.52 20.38 7.17
C ARG A 189 -21.55 19.07 7.95
N PHE A 190 -22.46 18.91 8.91
CA PHE A 190 -22.52 17.77 9.81
C PHE A 190 -23.68 16.82 9.50
N THR A 191 -23.49 15.54 9.86
CA THR A 191 -24.55 14.54 9.88
C THR A 191 -24.80 14.15 11.32
N LEU A 192 -25.93 13.50 11.59
CA LEU A 192 -26.26 12.98 12.93
C LEU A 192 -25.16 12.04 13.49
N GLU A 193 -24.37 11.42 12.62
CA GLU A 193 -23.22 10.58 12.99
C GLU A 193 -22.04 11.41 13.54
N SER A 194 -21.76 12.57 12.91
CA SER A 194 -20.60 13.41 13.23
C SER A 194 -20.89 14.51 14.26
N LEU A 195 -22.15 14.75 14.61
CA LEU A 195 -22.53 15.79 15.57
C LEU A 195 -22.08 15.49 17.02
N PRO A 196 -22.24 14.27 17.59
CA PRO A 196 -21.85 14.03 18.98
C PRO A 196 -20.34 14.16 19.29
N PRO A 197 -19.39 13.71 18.43
CA PRO A 197 -17.97 13.94 18.65
C PRO A 197 -17.59 15.42 18.66
N VAL A 198 -18.25 16.23 17.81
CA VAL A 198 -18.05 17.68 17.76
C VAL A 198 -18.58 18.36 19.03
N ILE A 199 -19.70 17.88 19.58
CA ILE A 199 -20.20 18.34 20.89
C ILE A 199 -19.21 18.00 22.01
N ILE A 200 -18.62 16.80 21.99
CA ILE A 200 -17.61 16.40 22.97
C ILE A 200 -16.41 17.35 22.94
N GLU A 201 -15.89 17.62 21.74
CA GLU A 201 -14.77 18.55 21.56
C GLU A 201 -15.11 19.95 22.07
N ALA A 202 -16.28 20.48 21.70
CA ALA A 202 -16.74 21.79 22.16
C ALA A 202 -16.95 21.87 23.69
N ILE A 203 -17.34 20.78 24.35
CA ILE A 203 -17.40 20.69 25.82
C ILE A 203 -15.99 20.73 26.42
N GLU A 204 -15.06 19.98 25.83
CA GLU A 204 -13.67 19.88 26.33
C GLU A 204 -12.88 21.17 26.12
N THR A 205 -13.13 21.90 25.03
CA THR A 205 -12.50 23.19 24.74
C THR A 205 -13.24 24.39 25.36
N GLY A 206 -14.41 24.18 25.97
CA GLY A 206 -15.22 25.24 26.59
C GLY A 206 -15.92 26.17 25.62
N GLN A 207 -16.14 25.75 24.38
CA GLN A 207 -16.70 26.54 23.26
C GLN A 207 -18.17 26.21 22.94
N LEU A 208 -18.82 25.36 23.75
CA LEU A 208 -20.21 24.96 23.51
C LEU A 208 -21.22 26.04 23.93
N HIS A 209 -21.95 26.60 22.96
CA HIS A 209 -23.11 27.46 23.20
C HIS A 209 -24.40 26.76 22.73
N ILE A 210 -25.33 26.50 23.66
CA ILE A 210 -26.60 25.82 23.37
C ILE A 210 -27.70 26.87 23.17
N TYR A 211 -28.42 26.80 22.05
CA TYR A 211 -29.61 27.64 21.80
C TYR A 211 -30.86 26.77 21.95
N ARG A 212 -31.76 27.15 22.85
CA ARG A 212 -33.05 26.49 22.95
C ARG A 212 -33.97 27.08 21.89
N TYR A 213 -34.36 26.28 20.90
CA TYR A 213 -35.45 26.66 20.01
C TYR A 213 -36.73 26.68 20.84
N VAL A 214 -37.33 27.85 21.01
CA VAL A 214 -38.65 28.01 21.63
C VAL A 214 -39.59 28.33 20.46
N GLU A 215 -40.48 27.40 20.13
CA GLU A 215 -41.58 27.67 19.20
C GLU A 215 -42.56 28.64 19.87
N ASP A 216 -42.85 29.76 19.20
CA ASP A 216 -44.07 30.56 19.40
C ASP A 216 -45.21 29.98 18.54
#